data_AF-A0A7D4I6R1-F1
#
_entry.id   AF-A0A7D4I6R1-F1
#
_cell.length_a   1.000
_cell.length_b   1.000
_cell.length_c   1.000
_cell.angle_alpha   90.00
_cell.angle_beta   90.00
_cell.angle_gamma   90.00
#
_symmetry.space_group_name_H-M   'P 1'
#
loop_
_entity.id
_entity.type
_entity.pdbx_description
1 polymer ?
#
loop_
_entity_poly.entity_id
_entity_poly.type
_entity_poly.pdbx_seq_one_letter_code
_entity_poly.pdbx_strand_id
1 'polypeptide(L)'
;MTQAAARIAPALSILAARKELASSQDMEVHHMERSGFTEEQIRHALKQATLGSPISDICMRMGVSEATFHSWKVHYDGLASYELKLLNRLENECNRLERLIAILALNKVILQDTLGAKE
;
A
#
# COMPACT_ATOMS: atom_id res chain seq x y z
N MET A 1 -8.00 5.70 -33.32
CA MET A 1 -7.83 5.81 -31.85
C MET A 1 -8.33 4.52 -31.20
N THR A 2 -7.78 3.38 -31.62
CA THR A 2 -6.74 2.55 -30.99
C THR A 2 -7.25 1.72 -29.79
N GLN A 3 -7.63 0.48 -30.13
CA GLN A 3 -8.01 -0.68 -29.32
C GLN A 3 -7.15 -0.93 -28.06
N ALA A 4 -5.97 -0.30 -27.96
CA ALA A 4 -5.14 -0.27 -26.76
C ALA A 4 -5.83 0.41 -25.56
N ALA A 5 -6.58 1.50 -25.77
CA ALA A 5 -7.30 2.20 -24.69
C ALA A 5 -8.41 1.33 -24.06
N ALA A 6 -9.09 0.51 -24.88
CA ALA A 6 -10.12 -0.42 -24.41
C ALA A 6 -9.55 -1.61 -23.61
N ARG A 7 -8.27 -1.96 -23.81
CA ARG A 7 -7.62 -3.09 -23.13
C ARG A 7 -7.09 -2.73 -21.74
N ILE A 8 -6.84 -1.45 -21.48
CA ILE A 8 -6.33 -0.95 -20.19
C ILE A 8 -7.48 -0.48 -19.29
N ALA A 9 -8.67 -0.20 -19.86
CA ALA A 9 -9.88 0.20 -19.11
C ALA A 9 -10.26 -0.72 -17.94
N PRO A 10 -10.18 -2.07 -18.03
CA PRO A 10 -10.49 -2.95 -16.90
C PRO A 10 -9.47 -2.79 -15.76
N ALA A 11 -8.18 -2.67 -16.09
CA ALA A 11 -7.12 -2.47 -15.10
C ALA A 11 -7.25 -1.11 -14.39
N LEU A 12 -7.64 -0.06 -15.13
CA LEU A 12 -7.93 1.25 -14.54
C LEU A 12 -9.20 1.24 -13.68
N SER A 13 -10.22 0.48 -14.06
CA SER A 13 -11.43 0.31 -13.25
C SER A 13 -11.15 -0.46 -11.95
N ILE A 14 -10.25 -1.45 -11.98
CA ILE A 14 -9.81 -2.18 -10.78
C ILE A 14 -8.95 -1.29 -9.88
N LEU A 15 -8.07 -0.46 -10.44
CA LEU A 15 -7.28 0.53 -9.69
C LEU A 15 -8.14 1.64 -9.08
N ALA A 16 -9.16 2.11 -9.81
CA ALA A 16 -10.13 3.09 -9.33
C ALA A 16 -11.02 2.50 -8.21
N ALA A 17 -11.55 1.30 -8.40
CA ALA A 17 -12.30 0.58 -7.38
C ALA A 17 -11.44 0.28 -6.13
N ARG A 18 -10.13 0.10 -6.30
CA ARG A 18 -9.19 -0.02 -5.18
C ARG A 18 -8.96 1.30 -4.44
N LYS A 19 -8.97 2.44 -5.13
CA LYS A 19 -8.90 3.77 -4.48
C LYS A 19 -10.16 4.06 -3.67
N GLU A 20 -11.31 3.58 -4.14
CA GLU A 20 -12.59 3.63 -3.40
C GLU A 20 -12.62 2.61 -2.24
N LEU A 21 -12.13 1.38 -2.43
CA LEU A 21 -12.07 0.38 -1.35
C LEU A 21 -11.04 0.74 -0.27
N ALA A 22 -9.95 1.43 -0.63
CA ALA A 22 -9.01 2.03 0.33
C ALA A 22 -9.65 3.18 1.12
N SER A 23 -10.75 3.77 0.63
CA SER A 23 -11.57 4.73 1.38
C SER A 23 -12.66 4.06 2.25
N SER A 24 -12.87 2.75 2.11
CA SER A 24 -13.90 1.98 2.83
C SER A 24 -13.38 0.82 3.67
N GLN A 25 -12.08 0.52 3.66
CA GLN A 25 -11.47 -0.32 4.69
C GLN A 25 -11.23 0.52 5.92
N ASP A 26 -12.25 0.61 6.76
CA ASP A 26 -12.06 0.74 8.20
C ASP A 26 -11.32 -0.52 8.66
N MET A 27 -9.98 -0.53 8.50
CA MET A 27 -9.18 -1.22 9.49
C MET A 27 -9.60 -0.59 10.82
N GLU A 28 -10.00 -1.41 11.77
CA GLU A 28 -10.25 -1.01 13.15
C GLU A 28 -8.90 -0.70 13.83
N VAL A 29 -8.26 0.32 13.26
CA VAL A 29 -7.22 1.14 13.83
C VAL A 29 -7.92 1.78 15.02
N HIS A 30 -7.53 1.42 16.25
CA HIS A 30 -8.07 2.05 17.46
C HIS A 30 -7.97 3.57 17.30
N HIS A 31 -9.04 4.19 16.81
CA HIS A 31 -9.02 5.57 16.36
C HIS A 31 -8.88 6.39 17.63
N MET A 32 -7.65 6.79 17.94
CA MET A 32 -7.36 7.63 19.09
C MET A 32 -8.22 8.89 18.89
N GLU A 33 -9.19 9.12 19.79
CA GLU A 33 -10.12 10.23 19.63
C GLU A 33 -9.34 11.53 19.54
N ARG A 34 -9.37 12.13 18.35
CA ARG A 34 -8.77 13.41 17.94
C ARG A 34 -7.74 13.97 18.93
N SER A 35 -6.60 13.27 19.06
CA SER A 35 -5.43 13.94 19.62
C SER A 35 -5.15 15.12 18.70
N GLY A 36 -4.89 16.33 19.24
CA GLY A 36 -4.57 17.52 18.42
C GLY A 36 -3.29 17.39 17.57
N PHE A 37 -2.72 16.20 17.47
CA PHE A 37 -1.52 15.87 16.73
C PHE A 37 -1.88 15.20 15.41
N THR A 38 -1.26 15.69 14.35
CA THR A 38 -1.32 15.08 13.01
C THR A 38 -0.57 13.75 13.00
N GLU A 39 -0.96 12.86 12.10
CA GLU A 39 -0.28 11.58 11.90
C GLU A 39 1.22 11.75 11.61
N GLU A 40 1.57 12.78 10.83
CA GLU A 40 2.95 13.11 10.48
C GLU A 40 3.79 13.52 11.71
N GLN A 41 3.22 14.30 12.63
CA GLN A 41 3.86 14.66 13.89
C GLN A 41 4.10 13.43 14.76
N ILE A 42 3.12 12.52 14.83
CA ILE A 42 3.25 11.27 15.60
C ILE A 42 4.35 10.39 15.00
N ARG A 43 4.34 10.20 13.68
CA ARG A 43 5.35 9.41 12.96
C ARG A 43 6.76 9.98 13.13
N HIS A 44 6.88 11.31 13.11
CA HIS A 44 8.14 12.00 13.34
C HIS A 44 8.66 11.76 14.77
N ALA A 45 7.79 11.88 15.78
CA ALA A 45 8.15 11.60 17.17
C ALA A 45 8.59 10.14 17.38
N LEU A 46 7.87 9.18 16.80
CA LEU A 46 8.25 7.76 16.85
C LEU A 46 9.60 7.51 16.17
N LYS A 47 9.88 8.17 15.04
CA LYS A 47 11.17 8.09 14.34
C LYS A 47 12.33 8.66 15.16
N GLN A 48 12.11 9.74 15.93
CA GLN A 48 13.15 10.26 16.82
C GLN A 48 13.54 9.26 17.90
N ALA A 49 12.57 8.53 18.46
CA ALA A 49 12.84 7.48 19.43
C ALA A 49 13.60 6.29 18.82
N THR A 50 13.29 5.89 17.58
CA THR A 50 14.05 4.81 16.90
C THR A 50 15.49 5.23 16.57
N LEU A 51 15.74 6.52 16.36
CA LEU A 51 17.08 7.09 16.19
C LEU A 51 17.84 7.28 17.51
N GLY A 52 17.27 6.87 18.65
CA GLY A 52 17.94 6.88 19.96
C GLY A 52 17.71 8.13 20.80
N SER A 53 16.79 9.02 20.41
CA SER A 53 16.40 10.13 21.29
C SER A 53 15.58 9.60 22.48
N PRO A 54 15.84 10.08 23.71
CA PRO A 54 15.11 9.63 24.90
C PRO A 54 13.63 10.04 24.82
N ILE A 55 12.75 9.11 25.18
CA ILE A 55 11.29 9.29 25.08
C ILE A 55 10.82 10.46 25.96
N SER A 56 11.45 10.67 27.12
CA SER A 56 11.18 11.80 28.03
C SER A 56 11.31 13.15 27.32
N ASP A 57 12.37 13.34 26.54
CA ASP A 57 12.66 14.61 25.87
C ASP A 57 11.73 14.84 24.68
N ILE A 58 11.33 13.77 23.99
CA ILE A 58 10.35 13.83 22.91
C ILE A 58 8.98 14.22 23.49
N CYS A 59 8.56 13.57 24.57
CA CYS A 59 7.30 13.83 25.26
C CYS A 59 7.23 15.27 25.78
N MET A 60 8.30 15.75 26.41
CA MET A 60 8.40 17.13 26.91
C MET A 60 8.28 18.15 25.78
N ARG A 61 8.96 17.93 24.64
CA ARG A 61 8.98 18.86 23.51
C ARG A 61 7.66 18.90 22.75
N MET A 62 6.98 17.75 22.69
CA MET A 62 5.67 17.60 22.05
C MET A 62 4.50 17.98 22.97
N GLY A 63 4.75 18.12 24.29
CA GLY A 63 3.71 18.40 25.28
C GLY A 63 2.77 17.21 25.50
N VAL A 64 3.28 15.97 25.40
CA VAL A 64 2.49 14.74 25.59
C VAL A 64 3.01 13.91 26.74
N SER A 65 2.13 13.06 27.29
CA SER A 65 2.54 12.08 28.30
C SER A 65 3.24 10.88 27.66
N GLU A 66 4.12 10.23 28.41
CA GLU A 66 4.76 8.98 27.95
C GLU A 66 3.72 7.88 27.68
N ALA A 67 2.62 7.84 28.43
CA ALA A 67 1.52 6.90 28.18
C ALA A 67 0.91 7.10 26.79
N THR A 68 0.71 8.35 26.36
CA THR A 68 0.24 8.69 25.01
C THR A 68 1.25 8.25 23.95
N PHE A 69 2.55 8.50 24.18
CA PHE A 69 3.61 8.09 23.26
C PHE A 69 3.67 6.56 23.10
N HIS A 70 3.53 5.80 24.19
CA HIS A 70 3.49 4.35 24.14
C HIS A 70 2.25 3.83 23.41
N SER A 71 1.09 4.46 23.58
CA SER A 71 -0.12 4.13 22.83
C SER A 71 0.07 4.36 21.32
N TRP A 72 0.68 5.48 20.92
CA TRP A 72 1.07 5.71 19.51
C TRP A 72 2.01 4.63 19.00
N LYS A 73 3.02 4.25 19.79
CA LYS A 73 3.96 3.21 19.38
C LYS A 73 3.25 1.89 19.07
N VAL A 74 2.38 1.40 19.95
CA VAL A 74 1.63 0.15 19.73
C VAL A 74 0.79 0.23 18.45
N HIS A 75 0.13 1.37 18.25
CA HIS A 75 -0.79 1.58 17.14
C HIS A 75 -0.08 1.68 15.78
N TYR A 76 0.97 2.50 15.68
CA TYR A 76 1.66 2.78 14.42
C TYR A 76 2.71 1.73 14.04
N ASP A 77 3.30 1.02 15.01
CA ASP A 77 4.26 -0.06 14.75
C ASP A 77 3.54 -1.28 14.13
N GLY A 78 2.29 -1.55 14.56
CA GLY A 78 1.42 -2.54 13.92
C GLY A 78 1.00 -2.15 12.50
N LEU A 79 0.65 -0.88 12.29
CA LEU A 79 0.19 -0.37 11.00
C LEU A 79 1.29 -0.40 9.93
N ALA A 80 2.50 0.03 10.26
CA ALA A 80 3.65 -0.02 9.36
C ALA A 80 3.97 -1.45 8.91
N SER A 81 3.86 -2.42 9.82
CA SER A 81 4.08 -3.84 9.50
C SER A 81 3.01 -4.42 8.58
N TYR A 82 1.76 -3.99 8.75
CA TYR A 82 0.64 -4.40 7.90
C TYR A 82 0.75 -3.80 6.50
N GLU A 83 1.04 -2.50 6.40
CA GLU A 83 1.19 -1.79 5.13
C GLU A 83 2.32 -2.40 4.28
N LEU A 84 3.47 -2.71 4.90
CA LEU A 84 4.58 -3.40 4.23
C LEU A 84 4.19 -4.80 3.70
N LYS A 85 3.44 -5.58 4.49
CA LYS A 85 2.97 -6.91 4.06
C LYS A 85 1.98 -6.81 2.88
N LEU A 86 1.07 -5.84 2.94
CA LEU A 86 0.11 -5.60 1.87
C LEU A 86 0.81 -5.14 0.59
N LEU A 87 1.79 -4.25 0.70
CA LEU A 87 2.60 -3.78 -0.42
C LEU A 87 3.34 -4.94 -1.10
N ASN A 88 4.01 -5.78 -0.32
CA ASN A 88 4.74 -6.93 -0.84
C ASN A 88 3.78 -7.95 -1.49
N ARG A 89 2.62 -8.22 -0.88
CA ARG A 89 1.60 -9.10 -1.49
C ARG A 89 1.13 -8.57 -2.84
N LEU A 90 0.89 -7.27 -2.93
CA LEU A 90 0.46 -6.63 -4.17
C LEU A 90 1.54 -6.70 -5.25
N GLU A 91 2.79 -6.37 -4.90
CA GLU A 91 3.91 -6.43 -5.83
C GLU A 91 4.11 -7.84 -6.39
N ASN A 92 3.95 -8.87 -5.55
CA ASN A 92 3.99 -10.26 -5.99
C ASN A 92 2.86 -10.61 -6.98
N GLU A 93 1.64 -10.12 -6.74
CA GLU A 93 0.53 -10.32 -7.68
C GLU A 93 0.76 -9.58 -9.00
N CYS A 94 1.28 -8.35 -8.97
CA CYS A 94 1.67 -7.62 -10.17
C CYS A 94 2.70 -8.41 -10.99
N ASN A 95 3.76 -8.89 -10.35
CA ASN A 95 4.80 -9.71 -11.00
C ASN A 95 4.25 -11.04 -11.54
N ARG A 96 3.28 -11.64 -10.86
CA ARG A 96 2.60 -12.85 -11.33
C ARG A 96 1.77 -12.58 -12.59
N LEU A 97 1.00 -11.49 -12.58
CA LEU A 97 0.16 -11.10 -13.71
C LEU A 97 0.99 -10.73 -14.95
N GLU A 98 2.11 -10.01 -14.78
CA GLU A 98 3.02 -9.69 -15.88
C GLU A 98 3.56 -10.96 -16.57
N ARG A 99 3.99 -11.95 -15.78
CA ARG A 99 4.46 -13.24 -16.31
C ARG A 99 3.36 -13.97 -17.08
N LEU A 100 2.14 -14.01 -16.55
CA LEU A 100 1.01 -14.64 -17.23
C LEU A 100 0.65 -13.92 -18.54
N ILE A 101 0.66 -12.58 -18.53
CA ILE A 101 0.42 -11.78 -19.74
C ILE A 101 1.47 -12.06 -20.80
N ALA A 102 2.75 -12.15 -20.42
CA ALA A 102 3.84 -12.47 -21.35
C ALA A 102 3.66 -13.86 -21.99
N ILE A 103 3.33 -14.89 -21.19
CA ILE A 103 3.06 -16.26 -21.68
C ILE A 103 1.85 -16.27 -22.62
N LEU A 104 0.76 -15.61 -22.25
CA LEU A 104 -0.44 -15.55 -23.08
C LEU A 104 -0.20 -14.79 -24.39
N ALA A 105 0.57 -13.70 -24.35
CA ALA A 105 0.96 -12.95 -25.53
C ALA A 105 1.81 -13.80 -26.49
N LEU A 106 2.78 -14.55 -25.95
CA LEU A 106 3.59 -15.49 -26.74
C LEU A 106 2.73 -16.58 -27.39
N ASN A 107 1.84 -17.22 -26.61
CA ASN A 107 0.93 -18.25 -27.13
C ASN A 107 0.03 -17.69 -28.23
N LYS A 108 -0.45 -16.45 -28.08
CA LYS A 108 -1.24 -15.79 -29.12
C LYS A 108 -0.45 -15.66 -30.42
N VAL A 109 0.81 -15.21 -30.36
CA VAL A 109 1.66 -15.07 -31.57
C VAL A 109 1.86 -16.42 -32.24
N ILE A 110 2.23 -17.46 -31.48
CA ILE A 110 2.43 -18.81 -32.02
C ILE A 110 1.16 -19.34 -32.71
N LEU A 111 -0.01 -19.13 -32.11
CA LEU A 111 -1.28 -19.53 -32.70
C LEU A 111 -1.60 -18.78 -33.99
N GLN A 112 -1.28 -17.48 -34.07
CA GLN A 112 -1.46 -16.71 -35.28
C GLN A 112 -0.50 -17.16 -36.40
N ASP A 113 0.76 -17.45 -36.08
CA ASP A 113 1.74 -17.94 -37.05
C ASP A 113 1.38 -19.33 -37.58
N THR A 114 0.92 -20.24 -36.72
CA THR A 114 0.50 -21.60 -37.12
C THR A 114 -0.80 -21.62 -37.92
N LEU A 115 -1.69 -20.64 -37.73
CA LEU A 115 -2.89 -20.45 -38.55
C LEU A 115 -2.55 -19.79 -39.90
N GLY A 116 -1.63 -18.83 -39.92
CA GLY A 116 -1.18 -18.16 -41.14
C GLY A 116 -0.30 -19.02 -42.05
N ALA A 117 0.36 -20.06 -41.52
CA ALA A 117 1.18 -20.99 -42.30
C ALA A 117 0.38 -22.12 -43.01
N LYS A 118 -0.97 -22.09 -42.94
CA LYS A 118 -1.86 -23.10 -43.55
C LYS A 118 -2.53 -22.66 -44.86
N GLU A 119 -2.17 -21.50 -45.39
CA GLU A 119 -2.60 -21.01 -46.72
C GLU A 119 -1.43 -21.05 -47.72
#